data_AF-A0A359H4S6-F1
#
_entry.id   AF-A0A359H4S6-F1
#
_cell.length_a   1.000
_cell.length_b   1.000
_cell.length_c   1.000
_cell.angle_alpha   90.00
_cell.angle_beta   90.00
_cell.angle_gamma   90.00
#
_symmetry.space_group_name_H-M   'P 1'
#
loop_
_entity.id
_entity.type
_entity.pdbx_description
1 polymer ?
#
loop_
_entity_poly.entity_id
_entity_poly.type
_entity_poly.pdbx_seq_one_letter_code
_entity_poly.pdbx_strand_id
1 'polypeptide(L)'
;MTKRHIFKYRKYYRIRDEDRLRFSLSKSVLKIARKTRKTILTNRQGLAWPGIHFLLIGDPWGGEPPLKYVVLGGEALGEEEFGYGPPQYITPEQIIETAKSLSEVSINELRKRYNPDRFFDEEIYPKIWDEG
;
A
#
# COMPACT_ATOMS: atom_id res chain seq x y z
N MET A 1 18.07 22.24 -5.84
CA MET A 1 17.63 20.83 -5.78
C MET A 1 16.41 20.74 -4.87
N THR A 2 15.22 20.63 -5.46
CA THR A 2 13.96 20.60 -4.70
C THR A 2 13.86 19.25 -3.98
N LYS A 3 13.86 19.25 -2.64
CA LYS A 3 13.59 18.06 -1.83
C LYS A 3 12.17 17.55 -2.17
N ARG A 4 12.07 16.62 -3.13
CA ARG A 4 10.86 15.83 -3.34
C ARG A 4 10.63 15.07 -2.04
N HIS A 5 9.57 15.43 -1.33
CA HIS A 5 9.14 14.71 -0.14
C HIS A 5 8.60 13.35 -0.63
N ILE A 6 9.48 12.36 -0.75
CA ILE A 6 9.06 10.98 -0.91
C ILE A 6 8.32 10.63 0.38
N PHE A 7 7.01 10.44 0.31
CA PHE A 7 6.26 9.94 1.45
C PHE A 7 6.76 8.54 1.75
N LYS A 8 7.64 8.43 2.74
CA LYS A 8 8.26 7.16 3.17
C LYS A 8 7.27 6.13 3.73
N TYR A 9 6.00 6.52 3.90
CA TYR A 9 4.99 5.78 4.64
C TYR A 9 3.69 5.69 3.85
N ARG A 10 3.08 4.50 3.84
CA ARG A 10 1.74 4.31 3.29
C ARG A 10 0.67 4.52 4.37
N LYS A 11 -0.42 5.19 4.00
CA LYS A 11 -1.56 5.46 4.89
C LYS A 11 -2.85 4.96 4.26
N TYR A 12 -3.66 4.28 5.06
CA TYR A 12 -4.95 3.75 4.63
C TYR A 12 -6.06 4.54 5.31
N TYR A 13 -6.99 5.08 4.52
CA TYR A 13 -8.12 5.86 4.98
C TYR A 13 -9.41 5.13 4.63
N ARG A 14 -10.36 5.09 5.57
CA ARG A 14 -11.74 4.74 5.24
C ARG A 14 -12.46 5.99 4.74
N ILE A 15 -13.12 5.88 3.60
CA ILE A 15 -13.98 6.92 3.04
C ILE A 15 -15.39 6.38 2.85
N ARG A 16 -16.38 7.26 2.75
CA ARG A 16 -17.75 6.90 2.37
C ARG A 16 -17.87 6.99 0.85
N ASP A 17 -18.75 6.19 0.26
CA ASP A 17 -18.92 6.18 -1.20
C ASP A 17 -19.35 7.54 -1.76
N GLU A 18 -20.18 8.29 -1.03
CA GLU A 18 -20.58 9.67 -1.39
C GLU A 18 -19.40 10.65 -1.46
N ASP A 19 -18.31 10.36 -0.72
CA ASP A 19 -17.11 11.18 -0.74
C ASP A 19 -16.18 10.78 -1.91
N ARG A 20 -16.30 9.57 -2.50
CA ARG A 20 -15.46 9.06 -3.60
C ARG A 20 -15.40 10.04 -4.78
N LEU A 21 -16.57 10.48 -5.26
CA LEU A 21 -16.66 11.42 -6.39
C LEU A 21 -16.08 12.80 -6.05
N ARG A 22 -16.18 13.21 -4.78
CA ARG A 22 -15.57 14.48 -4.33
C ARG A 22 -14.05 14.41 -4.36
N PHE A 23 -13.47 13.24 -4.12
CA PHE A 23 -12.03 13.03 -4.20
C PHE A 23 -11.52 13.05 -5.64
N SER A 24 -12.19 12.35 -6.57
CA SER A 24 -11.76 12.31 -7.98
C SER A 24 -11.82 13.67 -8.67
N LEU A 25 -12.69 14.58 -8.18
CA LEU A 25 -12.87 15.93 -8.73
C LEU A 25 -12.10 17.02 -7.97
N SER A 26 -11.43 16.69 -6.87
CA SER A 26 -10.77 17.68 -6.02
C SER A 26 -9.26 17.69 -6.23
N LYS A 27 -8.69 18.91 -6.32
CA LYS A 27 -7.24 19.13 -6.33
C LYS A 27 -6.52 18.76 -5.03
N SER A 28 -7.23 18.35 -3.98
CA SER A 28 -6.59 18.02 -2.70
C SER A 28 -7.28 16.86 -1.98
N VAL A 29 -7.03 15.65 -2.46
CA VAL A 29 -7.58 14.40 -1.90
C VAL A 29 -7.23 14.28 -0.42
N LEU A 30 -6.01 14.64 -0.03
CA LEU A 30 -5.58 14.57 1.36
C LEU A 30 -6.32 15.52 2.30
N LYS A 31 -6.75 16.70 1.84
CA LYS A 31 -7.50 17.65 2.69
C LYS A 31 -8.85 17.05 3.09
N ILE A 32 -9.48 16.33 2.17
CA ILE A 32 -10.75 15.66 2.41
C ILE A 32 -10.52 14.40 3.27
N ALA A 33 -9.51 13.58 2.97
CA ALA A 33 -9.25 12.32 3.68
C ALA A 33 -8.84 12.53 5.14
N ARG A 34 -8.09 13.61 5.43
CA ARG A 34 -7.75 13.99 6.82
C ARG A 34 -8.99 14.39 7.63
N LYS A 35 -10.01 14.95 7.00
CA LYS A 35 -11.26 15.34 7.68
C LYS A 35 -12.14 14.12 8.00
N THR A 36 -12.11 13.07 7.18
CA THR A 36 -12.97 11.88 7.33
C THR A 36 -12.49 10.87 8.38
N ARG A 37 -11.41 11.18 9.13
CA ARG A 37 -10.82 10.47 10.29
C ARG A 37 -11.26 9.01 10.50
N LYS A 38 -10.48 8.09 9.92
CA LYS A 38 -10.01 6.85 10.56
C LYS A 38 -8.86 6.31 9.72
N THR A 39 -7.62 6.55 10.17
CA THR A 39 -6.42 5.90 9.62
C THR A 39 -6.35 4.51 10.24
N ILE A 40 -6.41 3.45 9.44
CA ILE A 40 -6.59 2.09 9.99
C ILE A 40 -5.24 1.39 10.23
N LEU A 41 -4.17 1.73 9.50
CA LEU A 41 -2.87 1.09 9.71
C LEU A 41 -1.72 2.06 9.42
N THR A 42 -0.84 2.25 10.40
CA THR A 42 0.51 2.76 10.21
C THR A 42 1.45 1.75 10.84
N ASN A 43 2.28 1.06 10.04
CA ASN A 43 3.39 0.30 10.62
C ASN A 43 4.29 1.29 11.37
N ARG A 44 4.60 1.03 12.64
CA ARG A 44 5.41 1.96 13.48
C ARG A 44 6.77 2.28 12.88
N GLN A 45 7.31 1.43 12.01
CA GLN A 45 8.56 1.66 11.29
C GLN A 45 8.37 2.22 9.88
N GLY A 46 7.14 2.25 9.35
CA GLY A 46 6.81 3.01 8.15
C GLY A 46 7.33 2.47 6.81
N LEU A 47 8.54 1.92 6.78
CA LEU A 47 9.31 1.63 5.57
C LEU A 47 9.06 0.21 5.03
N ALA A 48 8.46 -0.68 5.82
CA ALA A 48 8.38 -2.10 5.48
C ALA A 48 7.25 -2.47 4.49
N TRP A 49 6.46 -1.51 4.01
CA TRP A 49 5.35 -1.82 3.10
C TRP A 49 5.79 -2.48 1.77
N PRO A 50 6.94 -2.13 1.15
CA PRO A 50 7.41 -2.82 -0.06
C PRO A 50 7.75 -4.28 0.24
N GLY A 51 8.39 -4.54 1.38
CA GLY A 51 8.68 -5.90 1.83
C GLY A 51 7.41 -6.72 2.12
N ILE A 52 6.38 -6.12 2.72
CA ILE A 52 5.09 -6.80 2.92
C ILE A 52 4.45 -7.16 1.57
N HIS A 53 4.46 -6.25 0.60
CA HIS A 53 3.94 -6.52 -0.74
C HIS A 53 4.68 -7.68 -1.41
N PHE A 54 6.01 -7.60 -1.40
CA PHE A 54 6.87 -8.62 -2.00
C PHE A 54 6.74 -9.98 -1.32
N LEU A 55 6.56 -10.05 0.00
CA LEU A 55 6.28 -11.31 0.71
C LEU A 55 4.95 -11.95 0.28
N LEU A 56 3.92 -11.13 0.10
CA LEU A 56 2.58 -11.61 -0.25
C LEU A 56 2.53 -12.14 -1.68
N ILE A 57 3.19 -11.45 -2.61
CA ILE A 57 2.98 -11.60 -4.06
C ILE A 57 4.22 -12.12 -4.80
N GLY A 58 5.42 -11.81 -4.31
CA GLY A 58 6.68 -12.16 -4.97
C GLY A 58 7.08 -11.24 -6.12
N ASP A 59 6.37 -10.13 -6.32
CA ASP A 59 6.66 -9.06 -7.28
C ASP A 59 6.68 -7.71 -6.51
N PRO A 60 7.67 -6.82 -6.75
CA PRO A 60 7.78 -5.55 -6.03
C PRO A 60 6.71 -4.50 -6.36
N TRP A 61 6.11 -4.55 -7.55
CA TRP A 61 5.21 -3.51 -8.07
C TRP A 61 3.97 -4.04 -8.79
N GLY A 62 3.94 -5.33 -9.08
CA GLY A 62 2.90 -6.03 -9.81
C GLY A 62 1.97 -6.84 -8.92
N GLY A 63 1.70 -8.07 -9.37
CA GLY A 63 0.73 -8.96 -8.74
C GLY A 63 -0.70 -8.75 -9.21
N GLU A 64 -1.53 -9.72 -8.86
CA GLU A 64 -2.94 -9.74 -9.20
C GLU A 64 -3.83 -9.51 -7.97
N PRO A 65 -5.04 -8.97 -8.17
CA PRO A 65 -6.09 -9.03 -7.18
C PRO A 65 -6.35 -10.48 -6.71
N PRO A 66 -6.80 -10.66 -5.47
CA PRO A 66 -7.10 -9.59 -4.51
C PRO A 66 -5.92 -9.21 -3.61
N LEU A 67 -4.82 -10.00 -3.57
CA LEU A 67 -3.69 -9.73 -2.65
C LEU A 67 -2.93 -8.45 -2.98
N LYS A 68 -2.86 -8.03 -4.26
CA LYS A 68 -2.27 -6.74 -4.66
C LYS A 68 -2.89 -5.55 -3.92
N TYR A 69 -4.20 -5.61 -3.68
CA TYR A 69 -4.95 -4.53 -3.05
C TYR A 69 -4.51 -4.24 -1.62
N VAL A 70 -3.94 -5.21 -0.91
CA VAL A 70 -3.45 -5.06 0.47
C VAL A 70 -2.47 -3.90 0.58
N VAL A 71 -1.52 -3.81 -0.36
CA VAL A 71 -0.44 -2.83 -0.30
C VAL A 71 -0.45 -1.84 -1.44
N LEU A 72 -0.78 -2.21 -2.67
CA LEU A 72 -0.77 -1.25 -3.78
C LEU A 72 -2.15 -0.62 -4.02
N GLY A 73 -3.23 -1.23 -3.53
CA GLY A 73 -4.58 -0.75 -3.79
C GLY A 73 -5.05 -1.05 -5.22
N GLY A 74 -6.20 -0.50 -5.59
CA GLY A 74 -6.88 -0.77 -6.85
C GLY A 74 -6.69 0.35 -7.87
N GLU A 75 -7.70 1.19 -8.00
CA GLU A 75 -7.74 2.24 -9.02
C GLU A 75 -7.21 3.58 -8.48
N ALA A 76 -6.54 4.35 -9.34
CA ALA A 76 -6.12 5.69 -9.01
C ALA A 76 -7.33 6.60 -8.70
N LEU A 77 -7.25 7.31 -7.58
CA LEU A 77 -8.26 8.28 -7.14
C LEU A 77 -7.72 9.70 -7.33
N GLY A 78 -7.99 10.25 -8.52
CA GLY A 78 -7.47 11.55 -8.96
C GLY A 78 -6.04 11.45 -9.51
N GLU A 79 -5.42 12.61 -9.75
CA GLU A 79 -4.12 12.74 -10.44
C GLU A 79 -3.00 13.28 -9.53
N GLU A 80 -3.29 13.56 -8.25
CA GLU A 80 -2.34 14.20 -7.34
C GLU A 80 -1.24 13.22 -6.89
N GLU A 81 0.02 13.55 -7.15
CA GLU A 81 1.18 12.70 -6.88
C GLU A 81 1.71 12.80 -5.45
N PHE A 82 1.87 11.64 -4.78
CA PHE A 82 2.38 11.56 -3.40
C PHE A 82 3.67 10.75 -3.27
N GLY A 83 4.47 10.70 -4.34
CA GLY A 83 5.81 10.08 -4.36
C GLY A 83 5.83 8.62 -4.82
N TYR A 84 4.73 7.88 -4.65
CA TYR A 84 4.54 6.52 -5.17
C TYR A 84 3.28 6.42 -6.05
N GLY A 85 2.94 7.48 -6.76
CA GLY A 85 1.70 7.57 -7.53
C GLY A 85 0.58 8.30 -6.79
N PRO A 86 -0.59 8.41 -7.45
CA PRO A 86 -1.79 8.96 -6.84
C PRO A 86 -2.35 8.01 -5.76
N PRO A 87 -3.24 8.52 -4.88
CA PRO A 87 -3.96 7.70 -3.93
C PRO A 87 -4.72 6.59 -4.66
N GLN A 88 -4.76 5.41 -4.06
CA GLN A 88 -5.42 4.25 -4.66
C GLN A 88 -6.69 3.93 -3.88
N TYR A 89 -7.76 3.60 -4.60
CA TYR A 89 -9.07 3.26 -4.06
C TYR A 89 -9.38 1.78 -4.32
N ILE A 90 -10.06 1.17 -3.35
CA ILE A 90 -10.62 -0.18 -3.46
C ILE A 90 -12.07 -0.13 -2.96
N THR A 91 -12.96 -0.86 -3.62
CA THR A 91 -14.38 -0.89 -3.28
C THR A 91 -14.63 -1.74 -2.01
N PRO A 92 -15.80 -1.62 -1.37
CA PRO A 92 -16.18 -2.51 -0.28
C PRO A 92 -16.10 -4.00 -0.65
N GLU A 93 -16.51 -4.37 -1.86
CA GLU A 93 -16.45 -5.74 -2.38
C GLU A 93 -15.01 -6.22 -2.51
N GLN A 94 -14.13 -5.40 -3.09
CA GLN A 94 -12.70 -5.69 -3.19
C GLN A 94 -12.04 -5.82 -1.82
N ILE A 95 -12.47 -5.03 -0.81
CA ILE A 95 -12.00 -5.17 0.57
C ILE A 95 -12.39 -6.54 1.14
N ILE A 96 -13.61 -7.00 0.92
CA ILE A 96 -14.09 -8.31 1.39
C ILE A 96 -13.28 -9.44 0.74
N GLU A 97 -13.09 -9.40 -0.57
CA GLU A 97 -12.26 -10.37 -1.30
C GLU A 97 -10.81 -10.37 -0.81
N THR A 98 -10.24 -9.18 -0.62
CA THR A 98 -8.88 -9.01 -0.09
C THR A 98 -8.75 -9.58 1.31
N ALA A 99 -9.71 -9.30 2.19
CA ALA A 99 -9.71 -9.80 3.55
C ALA A 99 -9.81 -11.33 3.59
N LYS A 100 -10.64 -11.92 2.71
CA LYS A 100 -10.75 -13.37 2.59
C LYS A 100 -9.41 -13.99 2.16
N SER A 101 -8.84 -13.57 1.03
CA SER A 101 -7.58 -14.14 0.55
C SER A 101 -6.41 -13.88 1.50
N LEU A 102 -6.36 -12.72 2.15
CA LEU A 102 -5.33 -12.45 3.15
C LEU A 102 -5.45 -13.39 4.36
N SER A 103 -6.66 -13.78 4.75
CA SER A 103 -6.86 -14.71 5.87
C SER A 103 -6.42 -16.15 5.57
N GLU A 104 -6.32 -16.51 4.29
CA GLU A 104 -5.79 -17.79 3.82
C GLU A 104 -4.24 -17.81 3.79
N VAL A 105 -3.59 -16.65 3.90
CA VAL A 105 -2.13 -16.54 3.91
C VAL A 105 -1.57 -16.87 5.30
N SER A 106 -0.83 -17.97 5.39
CA SER A 106 -0.17 -18.40 6.62
C SER A 106 1.10 -17.57 6.92
N ILE A 107 1.24 -17.12 8.17
CA ILE A 107 2.46 -16.49 8.67
C ILE A 107 3.69 -17.40 8.51
N ASN A 108 3.52 -18.71 8.68
CA ASN A 108 4.63 -19.66 8.51
C ASN A 108 5.09 -19.72 7.05
N GLU A 109 4.17 -19.64 6.10
CA GLU A 109 4.51 -19.59 4.68
C GLU A 109 5.20 -18.27 4.31
N LEU A 110 4.74 -17.14 4.86
CA LEU A 110 5.43 -15.86 4.69
C LEU A 110 6.86 -15.89 5.23
N ARG A 111 7.08 -16.53 6.39
CA ARG A 111 8.43 -16.71 6.95
C ARG A 111 9.32 -17.55 6.05
N LYS A 112 8.80 -18.62 5.44
CA LYS A 112 9.56 -19.44 4.47
C LYS A 112 9.91 -18.68 3.19
N ARG A 113 9.07 -17.74 2.77
CA ARG A 113 9.31 -16.89 1.58
C ARG A 113 10.31 -15.77 1.83
N TYR A 114 10.53 -15.39 3.10
CA TYR A 114 11.47 -14.33 3.44
C TYR A 114 12.90 -14.79 3.15
N ASN A 115 13.57 -14.06 2.26
CA ASN A 115 14.96 -14.26 1.90
C ASN A 115 15.62 -12.87 1.82
N PRO A 116 16.47 -12.49 2.79
CA PRO A 116 17.22 -11.23 2.82
C PRO A 116 17.92 -10.87 1.51
N ASP A 117 18.69 -11.81 0.96
CA ASP A 117 19.48 -11.60 -0.26
C ASP A 117 18.56 -11.30 -1.44
N ARG A 118 17.47 -12.07 -1.59
CA ARG A 118 16.48 -11.82 -2.64
C ARG A 118 15.81 -10.44 -2.48
N PHE A 119 15.56 -9.99 -1.26
CA PHE A 119 14.96 -8.68 -1.02
C PHE A 119 15.94 -7.55 -1.35
N PHE A 120 17.23 -7.77 -1.12
CA PHE A 120 18.28 -6.85 -1.50
C PHE A 120 18.45 -6.78 -3.03
N ASP A 121 18.55 -7.95 -3.68
CA ASP A 121 18.74 -8.10 -5.14
C ASP A 121 17.58 -7.48 -5.94
N GLU A 122 16.35 -7.64 -5.45
CA GLU A 122 15.14 -7.05 -6.05
C GLU A 122 14.95 -5.58 -5.65
N GLU A 123 15.96 -4.99 -5.01
CA GLU A 123 16.02 -3.60 -4.58
C GLU A 123 14.83 -3.15 -3.70
N ILE A 124 14.28 -4.09 -2.92
CA ILE A 124 13.12 -3.83 -2.08
C ILE A 124 13.49 -2.80 -1.02
N TYR A 125 12.84 -1.64 -1.05
CA TYR A 125 13.06 -0.61 -0.03
C TYR A 125 12.73 -1.15 1.38
N PRO A 126 13.56 -0.90 2.42
CA PRO A 126 14.62 0.11 2.49
C PRO A 126 16.03 -0.28 2.00
N LYS A 127 16.22 -1.43 1.34
CA LYS A 127 17.52 -1.93 0.84
C LYS A 127 18.56 -2.18 1.95
N ILE A 128 18.09 -2.69 3.08
CA ILE A 128 18.92 -3.06 4.26
C ILE A 128 18.49 -4.43 4.80
N TRP A 129 17.96 -5.30 3.93
CA TRP A 129 17.34 -6.56 4.35
C TRP A 129 18.37 -7.63 4.70
N ASP A 130 19.55 -7.53 4.09
CA ASP A 130 20.76 -8.35 4.21
C ASP A 130 21.73 -7.89 5.32
N GLU A 131 21.51 -6.73 5.92
CA GLU A 131 22.34 -6.17 7.01
C GLU A 131 22.08 -6.80 8.40
N GLY A 132 21.50 -8.01 8.44
CA GLY A 132 21.01 -8.70 9.64
C GLY A 132 22.05 -9.48 10.45
#